data_AF-A0A368UW65-F1
#
_entry.id   AF-A0A368UW65-F1
#
_cell.length_a   1.000
_cell.length_b   1.000
_cell.length_c   1.000
_cell.angle_alpha   90.00
_cell.angle_beta   90.00
_cell.angle_gamma   90.00
#
_symmetry.space_group_name_H-M   'P 1'
#
loop_
_entity.id
_entity.type
_entity.pdbx_description
1 polymer ?
#
loop_
_entity_poly.entity_id
_entity_poly.type
_entity_poly.pdbx_seq_one_letter_code
_entity_poly.pdbx_strand_id
1 'polypeptide(L)' 'MLVVYIALMICTMTPVLALQAGADMSVLVWLVFGLVIVKAVLLVDHFMEMKHAPWGWRMAAQGWAVVVVSVLAGIHLAG' A
#
# COMPACT_ATOMS: atom_id res chain seq x y z
N MET A 1 -1.11 -14.44 12.18
CA MET A 1 -0.07 -14.42 11.13
C MET A 1 -0.51 -15.05 9.82
N LEU A 2 -1.01 -16.30 9.78
CA LEU A 2 -1.46 -16.94 8.53
C LEU A 2 -2.50 -16.12 7.73
N VAL A 3 -3.50 -15.55 8.40
CA VAL A 3 -4.52 -14.69 7.76
C VAL A 3 -3.90 -13.45 7.10
N VAL A 4 -2.90 -12.84 7.74
CA VAL A 4 -2.21 -11.64 7.21
C VAL A 4 -1.42 -12.00 5.95
N TYR A 5 -0.75 -13.15 5.96
CA TYR A 5 -0.05 -13.66 4.78
C TYR A 5 -0.99 -13.88 3.61
N ILE A 6 -2.14 -14.53 3.83
CA ILE A 6 -3.15 -14.75 2.79
C ILE A 6 -3.67 -13.41 2.26
N ALA A 7 -3.96 -12.46 3.14
CA ALA A 7 -4.42 -11.13 2.74
C ALA A 7 -3.36 -10.40 1.87
N LEU A 8 -2.08 -10.47 2.23
CA LEU A 8 -1.00 -9.88 1.46
C LEU A 8 -0.78 -10.58 0.10
N MET A 9 -0.94 -11.91 0.05
CA MET A 9 -0.92 -12.67 -1.20
C MET A 9 -2.04 -12.20 -2.13
N ILE A 10 -3.27 -12.12 -1.62
CA ILE A 10 -4.41 -11.61 -2.37
C ILE A 10 -4.12 -10.19 -2.87
N CYS A 11 -3.70 -9.27 -1.99
CA CYS A 11 -3.40 -7.89 -2.38
C CYS A 11 -2.31 -7.79 -3.46
N THR A 12 -1.42 -8.78 -3.57
CA THR A 12 -0.35 -8.82 -4.58
C THR A 12 -0.84 -9.42 -5.90
N MET A 13 -1.73 -10.41 -5.85
CA MET A 13 -2.28 -11.07 -7.04
C MET A 13 -3.43 -10.27 -7.68
N THR A 14 -4.25 -9.58 -6.89
CA THR A 14 -5.45 -8.87 -7.37
C THR A 14 -5.16 -7.88 -8.51
N PRO A 15 -4.11 -7.02 -8.47
CA PRO A 15 -3.83 -6.12 -9.58
C PRO A 15 -3.48 -6.85 -10.88
N VAL A 16 -2.71 -7.94 -10.77
CA VAL A 16 -2.31 -8.75 -11.94
C VAL A 16 -3.52 -9.45 -12.54
N LEU A 17 -4.39 -10.02 -11.70
CA LEU A 17 -5.62 -10.65 -12.16
C LEU A 17 -6.59 -9.64 -12.78
N ALA A 18 -6.71 -8.45 -12.21
CA ALA A 18 -7.54 -7.38 -12.76
C ALA A 18 -7.02 -6.93 -14.13
N LEU A 19 -5.70 -6.76 -14.28
CA LEU A 19 -5.08 -6.41 -15.54
C LEU A 19 -5.31 -7.50 -16.60
N GLN A 20 -5.13 -8.77 -16.23
CA GLN A 20 -5.37 -9.91 -17.13
C GLN A 20 -6.86 -10.08 -17.51
N ALA A 21 -7.78 -9.65 -16.64
CA ALA A 21 -9.20 -9.62 -16.92
C ALA A 21 -9.63 -8.43 -17.82
N GLY A 22 -8.69 -7.60 -18.26
CA GLY A 22 -8.96 -6.45 -19.12
C GLY A 22 -9.56 -5.25 -18.38
N ALA A 23 -9.29 -5.11 -17.08
CA ALA A 23 -9.74 -3.95 -16.32
C ALA A 23 -9.16 -2.65 -16.90
N ASP A 24 -9.98 -1.60 -16.92
CA ASP A 24 -9.57 -0.27 -17.37
C ASP A 24 -8.46 0.33 -16.47
N MET A 25 -7.63 1.19 -17.06
CA MET A 25 -6.52 1.84 -16.35
C MET A 25 -7.00 2.70 -15.17
N SER A 26 -8.13 3.38 -15.29
CA SER A 26 -8.69 4.16 -14.17
C SER A 26 -9.08 3.27 -12.99
N VAL A 27 -9.67 2.11 -13.27
CA VAL A 27 -10.05 1.12 -12.26
C VAL A 27 -8.80 0.53 -11.61
N LEU A 28 -7.78 0.20 -12.40
CA LEU A 28 -6.52 -0.33 -11.90
C LEU A 28 -5.79 0.65 -10.98
N VAL A 29 -5.77 1.95 -11.31
CA VAL A 29 -5.15 2.98 -10.46
C VAL A 29 -5.82 3.03 -9.09
N TRP A 30 -7.15 3.12 -9.04
CA TRP A 30 -7.88 3.17 -7.77
C TRP A 30 -7.77 1.86 -6.98
N LEU A 31 -7.80 0.73 -7.67
CA LEU A 31 -7.61 -0.59 -7.07
C LEU A 31 -6.23 -0.71 -6.42
N VAL A 32 -5.16 -0.39 -7.16
CA VAL A 32 -3.78 -0.45 -6.65
C VAL A 32 -3.61 0.51 -5.48
N PHE A 33 -4.16 1.73 -5.58
CA PHE A 33 -4.07 2.71 -4.51
C PHE A 33 -4.70 2.20 -3.20
N GLY A 34 -5.90 1.63 -3.27
CA GLY A 34 -6.55 1.02 -2.10
C GLY A 34 -5.75 -0.16 -1.53
N LEU A 35 -5.23 -1.04 -2.39
CA LEU A 35 -4.46 -2.21 -1.97
C LEU A 35 -3.12 -1.84 -1.32
N VAL A 36 -2.46 -0.77 -1.78
CA VAL A 36 -1.22 -0.26 -1.15
C VAL A 36 -1.48 0.18 0.29
N ILE A 37 -2.60 0.87 0.55
CA ILE A 37 -2.98 1.30 1.91
C ILE A 37 -3.17 0.07 2.81
N VAL A 38 -3.93 -0.93 2.33
CA VAL A 38 -4.17 -2.17 3.10
C VAL A 38 -2.85 -2.90 3.39
N LYS A 39 -1.96 -3.04 2.40
CA LYS A 39 -0.65 -3.69 2.60
C LYS A 39 0.21 -2.92 3.60
N ALA A 40 0.25 -1.60 3.52
CA ALA A 40 1.03 -0.78 4.44
C ALA A 40 0.59 -0.98 5.90
N VAL A 41 -0.72 -0.97 6.18
CA VAL A 41 -1.26 -1.21 7.52
C VAL A 41 -0.90 -2.61 8.01
N LEU A 42 -1.12 -3.64 7.18
CA LEU A 42 -0.84 -5.03 7.55
C LEU A 42 0.65 -5.26 7.84
N LEU A 43 1.55 -4.68 7.03
CA LEU A 43 3.00 -4.82 7.22
C LEU A 43 3.47 -4.08 8.48
N VAL A 44 3.06 -2.83 8.69
CA VAL A 44 3.47 -2.04 9.86
C VAL A 44 2.96 -2.67 11.15
N ASP A 45 1.70 -3.11 11.18
CA ASP A 45 1.11 -3.63 12.42
C ASP A 45 1.56 -5.06 12.74
N HIS A 46 1.70 -5.94 11.74
CA HIS A 46 1.91 -7.37 11.97
C HIS A 46 3.32 -7.87 11.65
N PHE A 47 4.05 -7.25 10.72
CA PHE A 47 5.41 -7.67 10.37
C PHE A 47 6.49 -6.83 11.06
N MET A 48 6.25 -5.53 11.23
CA MET A 48 7.15 -4.67 11.99
C MET A 48 6.82 -4.66 13.49
N GLU A 49 5.83 -5.47 13.91
CA GLU A 49 5.33 -5.59 15.29
C GLU A 49 4.98 -4.24 15.96
N MET A 50 4.78 -3.19 15.15
CA MET A 50 4.51 -1.83 15.66
C MET A 50 3.10 -1.68 16.22
N LYS A 51 2.30 -2.76 16.27
CA LYS A 51 0.99 -2.77 16.95
C LYS A 51 1.08 -2.25 18.40
N HIS A 52 2.19 -2.51 19.08
CA HIS A 52 2.43 -2.07 20.46
C HIS A 52 3.10 -0.69 20.56
N ALA A 53 3.51 -0.10 19.44
CA ALA A 53 4.16 1.20 19.42
C ALA A 53 3.15 2.35 19.61
N PRO A 54 3.59 3.50 20.15
CA PRO A 54 2.76 4.69 20.25
C PRO A 54 2.21 5.10 18.88
N TRP A 55 0.99 5.62 18.84
CA TRP A 55 0.28 5.96 17.60
C TRP A 55 1.10 6.84 16.65
N GLY A 56 1.86 7.80 17.17
CA GLY A 56 2.73 8.67 16.35
C GLY A 56 3.78 7.91 15.55
N TRP A 57 4.38 6.85 16.11
CA TRP A 57 5.36 6.02 15.41
C TRP A 57 4.70 5.16 14.33
N ARG A 58 3.50 4.65 14.57
CA ARG A 58 2.71 3.91 13.57
C ARG A 58 2.35 4.81 12.39
N MET A 59 1.93 6.05 12.65
CA MET A 59 1.62 7.03 11.61
C MET A 59 2.86 7.44 10.82
N ALA A 60 4.01 7.65 11.46
CA ALA A 60 5.26 7.93 10.77
C ALA A 60 5.69 6.76 9.87
N ALA A 61 5.56 5.52 10.37
CA ALA A 61 5.87 4.30 9.61
C ALA A 61 4.86 3.99 8.49
N GLN A 62 3.65 4.52 8.54
CA GLN A 62 2.68 4.45 7.43
C GLN A 62 2.85 5.60 6.44
N GLY A 63 3.25 6.78 6.93
CA GLY A 63 3.29 8.02 6.17
C GLY A 63 4.47 8.17 5.20
N TRP A 64 5.55 7.38 5.36
CA TRP A 64 6.74 7.52 4.50
C TRP A 64 6.42 7.36 3.01
N ALA A 65 5.51 6.44 2.65
CA ALA A 65 5.13 6.23 1.26
C ALA A 65 4.44 7.46 0.66
N VAL A 66 3.57 8.12 1.42
CA VAL A 66 2.90 9.36 1.00
C VAL A 66 3.93 10.45 0.76
N VAL A 67 4.88 10.61 1.68
CA VAL A 67 5.97 11.60 1.56
C VAL A 67 6.81 11.33 0.32
N VAL A 68 7.25 10.09 0.10
CA VAL A 68 8.07 9.73 -1.06
C VAL A 68 7.32 9.97 -2.38
N VAL A 69 6.06 9.52 -2.46
CA VAL A 69 5.24 9.70 -3.68
C VAL A 69 5.00 11.17 -3.98
N SER A 70 4.66 11.98 -2.98
CA SER A 70 4.39 13.40 -3.17
C SER A 70 5.66 14.18 -3.54
N VAL A 71 6.81 13.84 -2.97
CA VAL A 71 8.11 14.42 -3.38
C VAL A 71 8.43 14.06 -4.82
N LEU A 72 8.33 12.79 -5.21
CA LEU A 72 8.62 12.36 -6.59
C LEU A 72 7.66 12.97 -7.61
N ALA A 73 6.37 13.03 -7.28
CA ALA A 73 5.37 13.68 -8.12
C ALA A 73 5.63 15.19 -8.25
N GLY A 74 6.01 15.86 -7.15
CA GLY A 74 6.39 17.27 -7.16
C GLY A 74 7.61 17.55 -8.04
N ILE A 75 8.65 16.69 -7.95
CA ILE A 75 9.84 16.79 -8.82
C ILE A 75 9.45 16.60 -10.30
N HIS A 76 8.63 15.60 -10.62
CA HIS A 76 8.19 15.34 -12.00
C HIS A 76 7.33 16.48 -12.56
N LEU A 77 6.57 17.19 -11.74
CA LEU A 77 5.75 18.33 -12.19
C LEU A 77 6.55 19.64 -12.29
N ALA A 78 7.71 19.73 -11.62
CA ALA A 78 8.55 20.93 -11.59
C ALA A 78 9.70 20.91 -12.62
N GLY A 79 10.02 19.74 -13.19
CA GLY A 79 10.96 19.57 -14.31
C GLY A 79 10.26 19.50 -15.65
#